data_AF-A0A972Y0G1-F1
#
_entry.id   AF-A0A972Y0G1-F1
#
_cell.length_a   1.000
_cell.length_b   1.000
_cell.length_c   1.000
_cell.angle_alpha   90.00
_cell.angle_beta   90.00
_cell.angle_gamma   90.00
#
_symmetry.space_group_name_H-M   'P 1'
#
loop_
_entity.id
_entity.type
_entity.pdbx_description
1 polymer ?
#
loop_
_entity_poly.entity_id
_entity_poly.type
_entity_poly.pdbx_seq_one_letter_code
_entity_poly.pdbx_strand_id
1 'polypeptide(L)' 'MKFAVIKERKNPPDRRVVFTPEACKELTSKFPEASIQVEQSDIRFFKDEQYANTGFT' A
#
# COMPACT_ATOMS: atom_id res chain seq x y z
N MET A 1 6.26 6.48 13.20
CA MET A 1 5.97 7.21 11.95
C MET A 1 4.74 6.57 11.28
N LYS A 2 3.86 7.32 10.60
CA LYS A 2 2.68 6.73 9.95
C LYS A 2 2.67 7.06 8.46
N PHE A 3 2.53 6.03 7.63
CA PHE A 3 2.44 6.11 6.17
C PHE A 3 1.05 5.68 5.73
N ALA A 4 0.58 6.27 4.63
CA ALA A 4 -0.67 5.90 4.01
C ALA A 4 -0.47 5.70 2.50
N VAL A 5 -0.95 4.57 1.97
CA VAL A 5 -1.05 4.32 0.54
C VAL A 5 -2.48 4.66 0.12
N ILE A 6 -2.65 5.83 -0.49
CA ILE A 6 -3.96 6.35 -0.90
C ILE A 6 -4.35 5.88 -2.31
N LYS A 7 -5.64 5.91 -2.63
CA LYS A 7 -6.11 5.64 -3.98
C LYS A 7 -5.74 6.77 -4.94
N GLU A 8 -5.41 6.43 -6.19
CA GLU A 8 -5.15 7.41 -7.25
C GLU A 8 -6.44 8.14 -7.64
N ARG A 9 -6.32 9.42 -7.97
CA ARG A 9 -7.43 10.33 -8.31
C ARG A 9 -7.25 11.02 -9.65
N LYS A 10 -6.10 10.88 -10.31
CA LYS A 10 -5.83 11.42 -11.65
C LYS A 10 -6.68 10.74 -12.72
N ASN A 11 -6.93 11.48 -13.80
CA ASN A 11 -7.63 11.01 -14.99
C ASN A 11 -6.84 11.40 -16.27
N PRO A 12 -6.35 10.44 -17.08
CA PRO A 12 -6.50 9.00 -16.92
C PRO A 12 -5.76 8.47 -15.68
N PRO A 13 -6.26 7.39 -15.06
CA PRO A 13 -5.71 6.87 -13.80
C PRO A 13 -4.32 6.25 -13.98
N ASP A 14 -3.42 6.55 -13.05
CA ASP A 14 -2.14 5.84 -12.90
C ASP A 14 -2.37 4.59 -12.05
N ARG A 15 -1.91 3.43 -12.55
CA ARG A 15 -2.07 2.14 -11.85
C ARG A 15 -0.90 1.82 -10.92
N ARG A 16 0.18 2.61 -10.96
CA ARG A 16 1.36 2.40 -10.12
C ARG A 16 1.04 2.67 -8.65
N VAL A 17 1.85 2.08 -7.78
CA VAL A 17 1.77 2.26 -6.33
C VAL A 17 3.13 2.69 -5.81
N VAL A 18 3.13 3.46 -4.71
CA VAL A 18 4.37 3.93 -4.08
C VAL A 18 5.07 2.79 -3.35
N PHE A 19 4.32 1.89 -2.71
CA PHE A 19 4.85 0.71 -2.03
C PHE A 19 4.12 -0.55 -2.50
N THR A 20 4.89 -1.58 -2.85
CA THR A 20 4.34 -2.93 -3.09
C THR A 20 3.99 -3.59 -1.76
N PRO A 21 3.14 -4.63 -1.76
CA PRO A 21 2.85 -5.40 -0.55
C PRO A 21 4.10 -5.94 0.15
N GLU A 22 5.12 -6.39 -0.59
CA GLU A 22 6.38 -6.83 0.04
C GLU A 22 7.19 -5.66 0.62
N ALA A 23 7.23 -4.52 -0.08
CA ALA A 23 7.93 -3.34 0.42
C ALA A 23 7.31 -2.82 1.73
N CYS A 24 5.99 -2.88 1.88
CA CYS A 24 5.32 -2.56 3.14
C CYS A 24 5.79 -3.48 4.29
N LYS A 25 5.91 -4.77 4.02
CA LYS A 25 6.40 -5.77 4.98
C LYS A 25 7.87 -5.54 5.33
N GLU A 26 8.70 -5.24 4.35
CA GLU A 26 10.11 -4.92 4.57
C GLU A 26 10.28 -3.63 5.38
N LEU A 27 9.50 -2.59 5.09
CA LEU A 27 9.54 -1.32 5.80
C LEU A 27 9.18 -1.51 7.29
N THR A 28 8.09 -2.21 7.58
CA THR A 28 7.69 -2.50 8.97
C THR A 28 8.66 -3.43 9.69
N SER A 29 9.36 -4.32 8.97
CA SER A 29 10.42 -5.15 9.54
C SER A 29 11.67 -4.34 9.90
N LYS A 30 12.04 -3.36 9.07
CA LYS A 30 13.20 -2.49 9.29
C LYS A 30 12.94 -1.36 10.29
N PHE A 31 11.70 -0.87 10.33
CA PHE A 31 11.27 0.24 11.17
C PHE A 31 10.00 -0.19 11.95
N PRO A 32 10.16 -0.85 13.10
CA PRO A 32 9.03 -1.36 13.89
C PRO A 32 8.07 -0.27 14.38
N GLU A 33 8.54 0.96 14.54
CA GLU A 33 7.72 2.13 14.88
C GLU A 33 6.97 2.75 13.68
N ALA A 34 7.18 2.22 12.47
CA ALA A 34 6.45 2.63 11.28
C ALA A 34 5.13 1.86 11.19
N SER A 35 4.02 2.58 11.01
CA SER A 35 2.71 2.03 10.72
C SER A 35 2.31 2.39 9.29
N ILE A 36 1.76 1.44 8.54
CA ILE A 36 1.30 1.64 7.17
C ILE A 36 -0.20 1.33 7.12
N GLN A 37 -0.96 2.20 6.47
CA GLN A 37 -2.38 2.01 6.21
C GLN A 37 -2.65 2.08 4.71
N VAL A 38 -3.46 1.17 4.16
CA VAL A 38 -3.68 1.06 2.72
C VAL A 38 -5.16 1.33 2.42
N GLU A 39 -5.47 2.44 1.76
CA GLU A 39 -6.83 2.72 1.29
C GLU A 39 -7.18 1.77 0.15
N GLN A 40 -8.37 1.19 0.10
CA GLN A 40 -8.81 0.31 -0.99
C GLN A 40 -8.85 1.02 -2.35
N SER A 41 -8.61 0.29 -3.44
CA SER A 41 -8.65 0.85 -4.80
C SER A 41 -8.92 -0.19 -5.88
N ASP A 42 -9.84 0.15 -6.79
CA ASP A 42 -10.30 -0.75 -7.87
C ASP A 42 -9.37 -0.79 -9.09
N ILE A 43 -8.45 0.18 -9.21
CA ILE A 43 -7.68 0.44 -10.45
C ILE A 43 -6.17 0.20 -10.32
N ARG A 44 -5.67 0.03 -9.09
CA ARG A 44 -4.23 -0.13 -8.83
C ARG A 44 -3.72 -1.48 -9.33
N PHE A 45 -2.41 -1.57 -9.56
CA PHE A 45 -1.77 -2.79 -10.07
C PHE A 45 -1.85 -3.98 -9.10
N PHE A 46 -1.65 -3.75 -7.80
CA PHE A 46 -1.74 -4.78 -6.77
C PHE A 46 -3.11 -4.75 -6.09
N LYS A 47 -3.79 -5.89 -6.03
CA LYS A 47 -5.11 -5.99 -5.39
C LYS A 47 -5.02 -5.77 -3.88
N ASP A 48 -6.10 -5.29 -3.28
CA ASP A 48 -6.19 -5.08 -1.83
C ASP A 48 -5.97 -6.38 -1.04
N GLU A 49 -6.40 -7.53 -1.59
CA GLU A 49 -6.12 -8.86 -1.02
C GLU A 49 -4.62 -9.14 -0.87
N GLN A 50 -3.77 -8.62 -1.77
CA GLN A 50 -2.32 -8.83 -1.68
C GLN A 50 -1.72 -8.06 -0.50
N TYR A 51 -2.25 -6.88 -0.18
CA TYR A 51 -1.87 -6.13 1.03
C TYR A 51 -2.42 -6.81 2.28
N ALA A 52 -3.68 -7.28 2.25
CA ALA A 52 -4.29 -7.97 3.37
C ALA A 52 -3.53 -9.25 3.75
N ASN A 53 -3.08 -10.02 2.76
CA ASN A 53 -2.26 -11.22 2.95
C ASN A 53 -0.88 -10.93 3.57
N THR A 54 -0.37 -9.70 3.45
CA THR A 54 0.87 -9.26 4.10
C THR A 54 0.63 -8.55 5.43
N GLY A 55 -0.62 -8.45 5.88
CA GLY A 55 -1.00 -7.87 7.17
C GLY A 55 -1.36 -6.37 7.12
N PHE A 56 -1.59 -5.82 5.93
CA PHE A 56 -1.92 -4.40 5.73
C PHE A 56 -3.34 -4.24 5.18
N THR A 57 -4.12 -3.33 5.78
CA THR A 57 -5.50 -3.01 5.39
C THR A 57 -5.77 -1.51 5.51
#